data_AF-A0AAE1MUA8-F1
#
_entry.id   AF-A0AAE1MUA8-F1
#
_cell.length_a   1.000
_cell.length_b   1.000
_cell.length_c   1.000
_cell.angle_alpha   90.00
_cell.angle_beta   90.00
_cell.angle_gamma   90.00
#
_symmetry.space_group_name_H-M   'P 1'
#
loop_
_entity.id
_entity.type
_entity.pdbx_description
1 polymer ?
#
loop_
_entity_poly.entity_id
_entity_poly.type
_entity_poly.pdbx_seq_one_letter_code
_entity_poly.pdbx_strand_id
1 'polypeptide(L)'
;MVQNFKVFIYKPNKPFNYTTQAESLFYATLQNSHFVTHNAEEANLFFVPFSPDLSLRSLARFIGNLRTDLPYWNRALGADHFFLSCDGLGHDSNRNVVELKKNSVQISCFPAAGGYFIPHKDLTLPPIVYNPHALPENRTVRFLGYVRHKAVTSPSLIDELVNYREFCVETEPSDETTFAERLSSSKFCLFEYGNDVSWIGEALRFGCVPVMIADRPVNDLPFVDVLRWQELAVFLRSERVLGELKHVLHNTWRDRGERMKRSGAAASKHFVWNEKPEPLDSFNTVMYQLWLRRHTVRYARAE
;
A
#
# COMPACT_ATOMS: atom_id res chain seq x y z
N MET A 1 11.35 18.87 -9.21
CA MET A 1 11.25 18.83 -7.73
C MET A 1 11.72 17.48 -7.17
N VAL A 2 11.19 16.35 -7.64
CA VAL A 2 11.68 14.99 -7.29
C VAL A 2 13.06 14.66 -7.90
N GLN A 3 13.45 15.31 -9.00
CA GLN A 3 14.76 15.08 -9.66
C GLN A 3 15.99 15.32 -8.77
N ASN A 4 15.88 16.21 -7.77
CA ASN A 4 16.96 16.49 -6.82
C ASN A 4 16.79 15.71 -5.51
N PHE A 5 15.82 14.79 -5.44
CA PHE A 5 15.59 13.99 -4.26
C PHE A 5 16.68 12.93 -4.16
N LYS A 6 17.41 12.91 -3.05
CA LYS A 6 18.53 11.99 -2.82
C LYS A 6 18.33 11.17 -1.56
N VAL A 7 18.63 9.87 -1.68
CA VAL A 7 18.57 8.89 -0.61
C VAL A 7 19.96 8.31 -0.40
N PHE A 8 20.46 8.39 0.84
CA PHE A 8 21.65 7.65 1.24
C PHE A 8 21.23 6.32 1.87
N ILE A 9 21.79 5.22 1.39
CA ILE A 9 21.50 3.87 1.92
C ILE A 9 22.57 3.49 2.93
N TYR A 10 22.18 3.24 4.18
CA TYR A 10 23.09 2.69 5.18
C TYR A 10 23.55 1.29 4.77
N LYS A 11 24.80 0.94 5.08
CA LYS A 11 25.32 -0.39 4.83
C LYS A 11 24.84 -1.37 5.91
N PRO A 12 24.17 -2.47 5.57
CA PRO A 12 23.81 -3.47 6.56
C PRO A 12 25.05 -4.25 7.02
N ASN A 13 25.03 -4.72 8.27
CA ASN A 13 26.15 -5.48 8.85
C ASN A 13 26.37 -6.83 8.16
N LYS A 14 25.29 -7.42 7.64
CA LYS A 14 25.28 -8.71 6.94
C LYS A 14 24.35 -8.63 5.74
N PRO A 15 24.65 -9.30 4.62
CA PRO A 15 23.69 -9.49 3.55
C PRO A 15 22.42 -10.18 4.07
N PHE A 16 21.27 -9.77 3.56
CA PHE A 16 19.96 -10.36 3.85
C PHE A 16 19.03 -10.12 2.66
N ASN A 17 17.94 -10.87 2.62
CA ASN A 17 16.86 -10.67 1.67
C ASN A 17 15.59 -10.28 2.44
N TYR A 18 14.75 -9.46 1.84
CA TYR A 18 13.40 -9.26 2.36
C TYR A 18 12.55 -10.51 2.09
N THR A 19 11.53 -10.74 2.92
CA THR A 19 10.67 -11.92 2.85
C THR A 19 9.55 -11.75 1.85
N THR A 20 9.03 -10.54 1.69
CA THR A 20 7.97 -10.25 0.75
C THR A 20 8.52 -9.84 -0.62
N GLN A 21 7.75 -10.13 -1.67
CA GLN A 21 8.09 -9.74 -3.03
C GLN A 21 8.09 -8.21 -3.19
N ALA A 22 7.16 -7.51 -2.51
CA ALA A 22 7.04 -6.05 -2.60
C ALA A 22 8.25 -5.34 -1.99
N GLU A 23 8.69 -5.78 -0.80
CA GLU A 23 9.90 -5.23 -0.17
C GLU A 23 11.15 -5.53 -0.99
N SER A 24 11.28 -6.77 -1.47
CA SER A 24 12.42 -7.20 -2.28
C SER A 24 12.53 -6.37 -3.55
N LEU A 25 11.40 -6.17 -4.24
CA LEU A 25 11.34 -5.38 -5.46
C LEU A 25 11.66 -3.90 -5.16
N PHE A 26 10.99 -3.28 -4.18
CA PHE A 26 11.25 -1.89 -3.83
C PHE A 26 12.73 -1.66 -3.46
N TYR A 27 13.32 -2.54 -2.66
CA TYR A 27 14.72 -2.41 -2.25
C TYR A 27 15.68 -2.56 -3.44
N ALA A 28 15.50 -3.58 -4.27
CA ALA A 28 16.32 -3.79 -5.47
C ALA A 28 16.20 -2.61 -6.44
N THR A 29 14.98 -2.10 -6.64
CA THR A 29 14.74 -0.93 -7.49
C THR A 29 15.36 0.33 -6.89
N LEU A 30 15.24 0.56 -5.59
CA LEU A 30 15.86 1.71 -4.91
C LEU A 30 17.37 1.71 -5.11
N GLN A 31 18.04 0.58 -4.85
CA GLN A 31 19.49 0.45 -4.98
C GLN A 31 20.02 0.82 -6.38
N ASN A 32 19.23 0.54 -7.42
CA ASN A 32 19.60 0.79 -8.82
C ASN A 32 19.01 2.10 -9.37
N SER A 33 18.32 2.89 -8.54
CA SER A 33 17.63 4.10 -8.97
C SER A 33 18.53 5.35 -8.95
N HIS A 34 18.14 6.36 -9.73
CA HIS A 34 18.78 7.68 -9.75
C HIS A 34 18.62 8.49 -8.45
N PHE A 35 17.78 8.02 -7.53
CA PHE A 35 17.58 8.62 -6.21
C PHE A 35 18.76 8.36 -5.27
N VAL A 36 19.53 7.28 -5.49
CA VAL A 36 20.64 6.96 -4.59
C VAL A 36 21.79 7.95 -4.75
N THR A 37 22.37 8.34 -3.63
CA THR A 37 23.66 9.06 -3.59
C THR A 37 24.66 8.32 -2.70
N HIS A 38 25.94 8.41 -3.07
CA HIS A 38 27.06 7.95 -2.25
C HIS A 38 27.58 9.03 -1.30
N ASN A 39 27.16 10.29 -1.50
CA ASN A 39 27.48 11.40 -0.62
C ASN A 39 26.32 11.65 0.35
N ALA A 40 26.52 11.30 1.62
CA ALA A 40 25.49 11.45 2.65
C ALA A 40 25.12 12.93 2.94
N GLU A 41 25.99 13.89 2.62
CA GLU A 41 25.69 15.32 2.79
C GLU A 41 24.70 15.85 1.74
N GLU A 42 24.54 15.16 0.62
CA GLU A 42 23.54 15.48 -0.41
C GLU A 42 22.17 14.85 -0.12
N ALA A 43 22.10 13.93 0.85
CA ALA A 43 20.91 13.13 1.10
C ALA A 43 19.78 13.96 1.75
N ASN A 44 18.57 13.78 1.24
CA ASN A 44 17.36 14.31 1.85
C ASN A 44 16.72 13.33 2.83
N LEU A 45 16.88 12.03 2.57
CA LEU A 45 16.46 10.96 3.46
C LEU A 45 17.52 9.86 3.53
N PHE A 46 17.47 9.09 4.59
CA PHE A 46 18.36 7.95 4.82
C PHE A 46 17.57 6.65 4.90
N PHE A 47 17.92 5.70 4.05
CA PHE A 47 17.32 4.37 4.10
C PHE A 47 18.09 3.47 5.05
N VAL A 48 17.36 2.83 5.98
CA VAL A 48 17.92 1.92 6.99
C VAL A 48 17.55 0.47 6.63
N PRO A 49 18.40 -0.26 5.90
CA PRO A 49 18.14 -1.66 5.57
C PRO A 49 18.47 -2.56 6.76
N PHE A 50 17.52 -3.42 7.14
CA PHE A 50 17.74 -4.47 8.12
C PHE A 50 16.91 -5.71 7.79
N SER A 51 17.38 -6.89 8.20
CA SER A 51 16.68 -8.16 7.98
C SER A 51 15.30 -8.17 8.65
N PRO A 52 14.23 -8.62 7.98
CA PRO A 52 12.91 -8.80 8.59
C PRO A 52 12.93 -9.71 9.83
N ASP A 53 13.85 -10.68 9.87
CA ASP A 53 13.96 -11.66 10.97
C ASP A 53 14.68 -11.12 12.22
N LEU A 54 15.07 -9.84 12.24
CA LEU A 54 15.76 -9.26 13.39
C LEU A 54 14.82 -9.11 14.58
N SER A 55 15.15 -9.79 15.68
CA SER A 55 14.52 -9.50 16.99
C SER A 55 14.67 -8.02 17.35
N LEU A 56 13.68 -7.45 18.06
CA LEU A 56 13.71 -6.05 18.51
C LEU A 56 14.97 -5.70 19.31
N ARG A 57 15.50 -6.65 20.10
CA ARG A 57 16.77 -6.47 20.81
C ARG A 57 17.96 -6.32 19.85
N SER A 58 18.02 -7.10 18.80
CA SER A 58 19.08 -7.00 17.78
C SER A 58 18.92 -5.76 16.93
N LEU A 59 17.68 -5.37 16.58
CA LEU A 59 17.38 -4.11 15.91
C LEU A 59 17.82 -2.91 16.78
N ALA A 60 17.54 -2.93 18.08
CA ALA A 60 17.99 -1.90 19.02
C ALA A 60 19.51 -1.72 19.02
N ARG A 61 20.27 -2.82 18.98
CA ARG A 61 21.74 -2.78 18.87
C ARG A 61 22.19 -2.25 17.52
N PHE A 62 21.54 -2.67 16.43
CA PHE A 62 21.85 -2.19 15.08
C PHE A 62 21.69 -0.68 14.97
N ILE A 63 20.53 -0.14 15.39
CA ILE A 63 20.31 1.31 15.43
C ILE A 63 21.30 2.00 16.39
N GLY A 64 21.62 1.36 17.52
CA GLY A 64 22.64 1.85 18.45
C GLY A 64 24.01 2.04 17.78
N ASN A 65 24.44 1.10 16.95
CA ASN A 65 25.68 1.22 16.19
C ASN A 65 25.57 2.29 15.07
N LEU A 66 24.44 2.36 14.36
CA LEU A 66 24.24 3.41 13.35
C LEU A 66 24.38 4.83 13.94
N ARG A 67 23.94 5.01 15.19
CA ARG A 67 24.06 6.26 15.94
C ARG A 67 25.49 6.62 16.31
N THR A 68 26.34 5.63 16.55
CA THR A 68 27.76 5.86 16.88
C THR A 68 28.58 6.11 15.64
N ASP A 69 28.24 5.41 14.55
CA ASP A 69 29.08 5.36 13.35
C ASP A 69 28.86 6.58 12.45
N LEU A 70 27.65 7.15 12.43
CA LEU A 70 27.31 8.27 11.55
C LEU A 70 26.50 9.36 12.27
N PRO A 71 26.80 10.66 12.02
CA PRO A 71 26.19 11.77 12.77
C PRO A 71 24.70 11.99 12.42
N TYR A 72 24.23 11.48 11.27
CA TYR A 72 22.93 11.82 10.70
C TYR A 72 21.75 11.38 11.57
N TRP A 73 21.81 10.21 12.22
CA TRP A 73 20.74 9.79 13.12
C TRP A 73 20.54 10.78 14.26
N ASN A 74 21.64 11.18 14.93
CA ASN A 74 21.55 12.07 16.10
C ASN A 74 21.16 13.50 15.70
N ARG A 75 21.40 13.92 14.45
CA ARG A 75 21.00 15.24 13.94
C ARG A 75 19.48 15.45 13.95
N ALA A 76 18.73 14.42 13.58
CA ALA A 76 17.28 14.49 13.41
C ALA A 76 16.51 13.50 14.31
N LEU A 77 17.21 12.78 15.19
CA LEU A 77 16.66 11.68 16.00
C LEU A 77 15.97 10.61 15.14
N GLY A 78 16.47 10.35 13.93
CA GLY A 78 15.86 9.40 12.99
C GLY A 78 14.68 9.96 12.17
N ALA A 79 14.34 11.24 12.29
CA ALA A 79 13.19 11.84 11.59
C ALA A 79 13.38 11.99 10.07
N ASP A 80 14.62 11.99 9.60
CA ASP A 80 15.00 11.97 8.17
C ASP A 80 15.36 10.55 7.69
N HIS A 81 14.93 9.51 8.43
CA HIS A 81 15.16 8.10 8.08
C HIS A 81 13.87 7.42 7.65
N PHE A 82 14.01 6.37 6.87
CA PHE A 82 12.91 5.45 6.53
C PHE A 82 13.40 4.01 6.41
N PHE A 83 12.48 3.06 6.56
CA PHE A 83 12.76 1.64 6.53
C PHE A 83 11.56 0.83 6.00
N LEU A 84 11.83 -0.39 5.55
CA LEU A 84 10.80 -1.36 5.13
C LEU A 84 10.44 -2.28 6.31
N SER A 85 9.15 -2.50 6.54
CA SER A 85 8.65 -3.53 7.45
C SER A 85 7.18 -3.82 7.17
N CYS A 86 6.90 -4.91 6.45
CA CYS A 86 5.51 -5.31 6.16
C CYS A 86 4.75 -5.81 7.40
N ASP A 87 5.42 -6.51 8.30
CA ASP A 87 4.85 -6.92 9.60
C ASP A 87 4.75 -5.76 10.60
N GLY A 88 5.38 -4.63 10.30
CA GLY A 88 5.51 -3.46 11.16
C GLY A 88 6.40 -3.71 12.39
N LEU A 89 6.76 -2.63 13.08
CA LEU A 89 7.50 -2.73 14.33
C LEU A 89 6.55 -2.84 15.53
N GLY A 90 6.76 -3.90 16.32
CA GLY A 90 6.08 -4.11 17.60
C GLY A 90 6.31 -3.00 18.64
N HIS A 91 5.77 -3.20 19.83
CA HIS A 91 6.05 -2.31 20.98
C HIS A 91 7.34 -2.76 21.68
N ASP A 92 8.21 -1.80 22.01
CA ASP A 92 9.44 -2.03 22.75
C ASP A 92 9.72 -0.81 23.64
N SER A 93 10.44 -1.00 24.75
CA SER A 93 10.83 0.08 25.68
C SER A 93 12.22 0.64 25.39
N ASN A 94 13.00 -0.02 24.53
CA ASN A 94 14.32 0.44 24.13
C ASN A 94 14.21 1.71 23.29
N ARG A 95 14.92 2.75 23.74
CA ARG A 95 14.96 4.07 23.10
C ARG A 95 15.19 4.00 21.58
N ASN A 96 16.09 3.14 21.11
CA ASN A 96 16.45 3.07 19.69
C ASN A 96 15.28 2.56 18.83
N VAL A 97 14.54 1.56 19.31
CA VAL A 97 13.36 1.02 18.61
C VAL A 97 12.21 2.02 18.66
N VAL A 98 12.03 2.68 19.81
CA VAL A 98 11.01 3.72 19.98
C VAL A 98 11.27 4.90 19.05
N GLU A 99 12.50 5.41 18.97
CA GLU A 99 12.90 6.47 18.04
C GLU A 99 12.70 6.04 16.58
N LEU A 100 13.16 4.85 16.19
CA LEU A 100 12.95 4.31 14.84
C LEU A 100 11.46 4.29 14.46
N LYS A 101 10.62 3.70 15.32
CA LYS A 101 9.17 3.58 15.06
C LYS A 101 8.45 4.93 15.02
N LYS A 102 8.75 5.83 15.96
CA LYS A 102 8.03 7.11 16.11
C LYS A 102 8.53 8.19 15.15
N ASN A 103 9.81 8.16 14.77
CA ASN A 103 10.43 9.28 14.10
C ASN A 103 10.67 8.99 12.61
N SER A 104 11.12 7.78 12.29
CA SER A 104 11.44 7.37 10.91
C SER A 104 10.18 6.92 10.17
N VAL A 105 10.08 7.19 8.87
CA VAL A 105 8.95 6.70 8.04
C VAL A 105 9.04 5.17 7.90
N GLN A 106 8.02 4.45 8.36
CA GLN A 106 7.87 3.03 8.05
C GLN A 106 7.16 2.89 6.70
N ILE A 107 7.66 1.99 5.86
CA ILE A 107 6.98 1.54 4.65
C ILE A 107 6.52 0.10 4.89
N SER A 108 5.21 -0.12 4.90
CA SER A 108 4.59 -1.45 5.10
C SER A 108 3.97 -1.97 3.81
N CYS A 109 3.65 -3.27 3.74
CA CYS A 109 2.85 -3.83 2.65
C CYS A 109 1.37 -3.50 2.90
N PHE A 110 0.58 -3.31 1.84
CA PHE A 110 -0.87 -3.19 1.95
C PHE A 110 -1.52 -4.58 1.96
N PRO A 111 -2.45 -4.87 2.89
CA PRO A 111 -2.83 -4.05 4.05
C PRO A 111 -1.77 -4.12 5.16
N ALA A 112 -1.57 -3.02 5.88
CA ALA A 112 -0.58 -2.95 6.94
C ALA A 112 -1.02 -3.74 8.18
N ALA A 113 -0.03 -4.31 8.88
CA ALA A 113 -0.25 -5.01 10.14
C ALA A 113 -0.92 -4.10 11.18
N GLY A 114 -1.95 -4.63 11.85
CA GLY A 114 -2.76 -3.87 12.80
C GLY A 114 -1.94 -3.37 14.00
N GLY A 115 -2.10 -2.09 14.34
CA GLY A 115 -1.49 -1.48 15.53
C GLY A 115 -0.05 -0.97 15.36
N TYR A 116 0.56 -1.17 14.20
CA TYR A 116 1.97 -0.78 13.95
C TYR A 116 2.15 0.28 12.87
N PHE A 117 1.06 0.78 12.28
CA PHE A 117 1.05 1.81 11.25
C PHE A 117 0.63 3.16 11.82
N ILE A 118 1.39 4.22 11.52
CA ILE A 118 1.13 5.60 11.96
C ILE A 118 0.70 6.44 10.74
N PRO A 119 -0.61 6.70 10.53
CA PRO A 119 -1.12 7.24 9.27
C PRO A 119 -0.53 8.55 8.77
N HIS A 120 -0.22 9.46 9.70
CA HIS A 120 0.31 10.77 9.34
C HIS A 120 1.77 10.72 8.88
N LYS A 121 2.48 9.59 9.09
CA LYS A 121 3.92 9.44 8.84
C LYS A 121 4.24 8.27 7.91
N ASP A 122 3.60 7.12 8.09
CA ASP A 122 3.95 5.85 7.43
C ASP A 122 3.28 5.64 6.07
N LEU A 123 3.99 4.93 5.19
CA LEU A 123 3.60 4.67 3.81
C LEU A 123 3.31 3.19 3.60
N THR A 124 2.63 2.91 2.49
CA THR A 124 2.28 1.53 2.13
C THR A 124 2.70 1.22 0.70
N LEU A 125 3.35 0.07 0.49
CA LEU A 125 3.57 -0.51 -0.82
C LEU A 125 2.26 -1.10 -1.33
N PRO A 126 1.84 -0.80 -2.57
CA PRO A 126 0.71 -1.50 -3.17
C PRO A 126 1.05 -2.97 -3.40
N PRO A 127 0.03 -3.83 -3.53
CA PRO A 127 0.23 -5.18 -4.06
C PRO A 127 0.92 -5.16 -5.43
N ILE A 128 1.64 -6.23 -5.75
CA ILE A 128 2.41 -6.28 -6.99
C ILE A 128 1.58 -6.75 -8.16
N VAL A 129 1.63 -5.98 -9.25
CA VAL A 129 1.11 -6.35 -10.56
C VAL A 129 2.24 -6.19 -11.59
N TYR A 130 2.92 -7.28 -11.96
CA TYR A 130 4.02 -7.28 -12.95
C TYR A 130 3.52 -7.25 -14.39
N ASN A 131 2.46 -8.01 -14.67
CA ASN A 131 1.88 -8.16 -16.00
C ASN A 131 0.39 -7.85 -15.89
N PRO A 132 0.01 -6.57 -15.92
CA PRO A 132 -1.39 -6.21 -15.78
C PRO A 132 -2.18 -6.78 -16.97
N HIS A 133 -3.37 -7.32 -16.70
CA HIS A 133 -4.13 -8.00 -17.74
C HIS A 133 -4.48 -7.03 -18.89
N ALA A 134 -4.53 -7.60 -20.09
CA ALA A 134 -5.04 -6.90 -21.25
C ALA A 134 -6.52 -6.60 -21.02
N LEU A 135 -6.91 -5.35 -21.27
CA LEU A 135 -8.31 -4.98 -21.16
C LEU A 135 -9.11 -5.63 -22.29
N PRO A 136 -10.24 -6.28 -22.01
CA PRO A 136 -11.06 -6.90 -23.03
C PRO A 136 -11.65 -5.86 -23.97
N GLU A 137 -11.83 -6.24 -25.24
CA GLU A 137 -12.41 -5.39 -26.30
C GLU A 137 -13.87 -5.02 -26.01
N ASN A 138 -14.65 -5.98 -25.51
CA ASN A 138 -16.04 -5.77 -25.12
C ASN A 138 -16.18 -5.69 -23.60
N ARG A 139 -16.63 -4.54 -23.09
CA ARG A 139 -16.80 -4.27 -21.65
C ARG A 139 -18.27 -4.12 -21.27
N THR A 140 -19.10 -5.04 -21.75
CA THR A 140 -20.52 -5.06 -21.40
C THR A 140 -20.66 -5.37 -19.91
N VAL A 141 -21.20 -4.41 -19.16
CA VAL A 141 -21.48 -4.58 -17.74
C VAL A 141 -22.66 -5.53 -17.57
N ARG A 142 -22.45 -6.62 -16.83
CA ARG A 142 -23.44 -7.67 -16.53
C ARG A 142 -23.84 -7.70 -15.05
N PHE A 143 -22.91 -7.36 -14.15
CA PHE A 143 -23.10 -7.47 -12.71
C PHE A 143 -23.04 -6.10 -12.01
N LEU A 144 -23.82 -5.96 -10.94
CA LEU A 144 -23.67 -4.86 -10.00
C LEU A 144 -22.38 -5.03 -9.20
N GLY A 145 -22.09 -6.24 -8.72
CA GLY A 145 -20.91 -6.49 -7.90
C GLY A 145 -20.23 -7.81 -8.21
N TYR A 146 -18.91 -7.86 -8.02
CA TYR A 146 -18.11 -9.07 -8.09
C TYR A 146 -17.33 -9.27 -6.79
N VAL A 147 -17.24 -10.53 -6.35
CA VAL A 147 -16.47 -10.97 -5.19
C VAL A 147 -15.54 -12.08 -5.63
N ARG A 148 -14.23 -11.80 -5.60
CA ARG A 148 -13.20 -12.81 -5.84
C ARG A 148 -13.16 -13.83 -4.72
N HIS A 149 -12.73 -15.05 -5.03
CA HIS A 149 -12.53 -16.08 -4.03
C HIS A 149 -11.71 -15.55 -2.83
N LYS A 150 -12.22 -15.76 -1.60
CA LYS A 150 -11.64 -15.28 -0.33
C LYS A 150 -11.52 -13.76 -0.14
N ALA A 151 -12.05 -12.94 -1.04
CA ALA A 151 -12.09 -11.48 -0.83
C ALA A 151 -13.03 -11.10 0.32
N VAL A 152 -14.11 -11.85 0.50
CA VAL A 152 -15.06 -11.76 1.62
C VAL A 152 -15.09 -13.12 2.31
N THR A 153 -15.05 -13.13 3.64
CA THR A 153 -15.05 -14.34 4.47
C THR A 153 -16.20 -14.38 5.48
N SER A 154 -16.91 -13.27 5.70
CA SER A 154 -18.13 -13.24 6.51
C SER A 154 -19.22 -14.15 5.91
N PRO A 155 -19.64 -15.23 6.61
CA PRO A 155 -20.62 -16.18 6.08
C PRO A 155 -21.98 -15.54 5.78
N SER A 156 -22.47 -14.67 6.67
CA SER A 156 -23.75 -13.99 6.50
C SER A 156 -23.78 -13.09 5.28
N LEU A 157 -22.67 -12.43 4.98
CA LEU A 157 -22.54 -11.58 3.79
C LEU A 157 -22.45 -12.42 2.51
N ILE A 158 -21.69 -13.52 2.54
CA ILE A 158 -21.61 -14.44 1.39
C ILE A 158 -22.99 -15.01 1.07
N ASP A 159 -23.72 -15.49 2.08
CA ASP A 159 -25.07 -16.04 1.91
C ASP A 159 -26.02 -14.99 1.31
N GLU A 160 -25.94 -13.73 1.75
CA GLU A 160 -26.74 -12.65 1.18
C GLU A 160 -26.38 -12.38 -0.29
N LEU A 161 -25.09 -12.29 -0.61
CA LEU A 161 -24.59 -11.98 -1.95
C LEU A 161 -24.92 -13.06 -2.98
N VAL A 162 -24.79 -14.34 -2.61
CA VAL A 162 -25.10 -15.48 -3.50
C VAL A 162 -26.59 -15.53 -3.84
N ASN A 163 -27.46 -15.04 -2.96
CA ASN A 163 -28.90 -14.97 -3.21
C ASN A 163 -29.29 -13.86 -4.22
N TYR A 164 -28.41 -12.90 -4.48
CA TYR A 164 -28.66 -11.82 -5.44
C TYR A 164 -28.06 -12.12 -6.82
N ARG A 165 -28.93 -12.25 -7.84
CA ARG A 165 -28.52 -12.47 -9.25
C ARG A 165 -27.64 -11.36 -9.86
N GLU A 166 -27.64 -10.18 -9.25
CA GLU A 166 -26.83 -9.03 -9.70
C GLU A 166 -25.37 -9.11 -9.22
N PHE A 167 -25.03 -10.08 -8.37
CA PHE A 167 -23.67 -10.30 -7.88
C PHE A 167 -23.05 -11.58 -8.46
N CYS A 168 -21.78 -11.50 -8.84
CA CYS A 168 -20.96 -12.64 -9.21
C CYS A 168 -20.02 -12.97 -8.05
N VAL A 169 -20.23 -14.12 -7.40
CA VAL A 169 -19.42 -14.54 -6.25
C VAL A 169 -18.64 -15.80 -6.62
N GLU A 170 -17.32 -15.76 -6.42
CA GLU A 170 -16.44 -16.90 -6.65
C GLU A 170 -16.38 -17.84 -5.45
N THR A 171 -16.84 -19.08 -5.65
CA THR A 171 -16.67 -20.17 -4.68
C THR A 171 -15.26 -20.76 -4.73
N GLU A 172 -14.62 -20.73 -5.90
CA GLU A 172 -13.27 -21.25 -6.17
C GLU A 172 -12.49 -20.24 -7.04
N PRO A 173 -11.14 -20.25 -6.96
CA PRO A 173 -10.33 -19.35 -7.79
C PRO A 173 -10.52 -19.66 -9.27
N SER A 174 -10.75 -18.62 -10.07
CA SER A 174 -10.84 -18.75 -11.53
C SER A 174 -9.49 -18.60 -12.22
N ASP A 175 -9.39 -19.03 -13.48
CA ASP A 175 -8.28 -18.64 -14.35
C ASP A 175 -8.25 -17.12 -14.61
N GLU A 176 -7.12 -16.65 -15.10
CA GLU A 176 -6.86 -15.21 -15.35
C GLU A 176 -7.79 -14.60 -16.41
N THR A 177 -8.23 -15.38 -17.41
CA THR A 177 -9.12 -14.88 -18.46
C THR A 177 -10.51 -14.60 -17.88
N THR A 178 -11.03 -15.56 -17.11
CA THR A 178 -12.31 -15.48 -16.43
C THR A 178 -12.28 -14.37 -15.37
N PHE A 179 -11.18 -14.24 -14.65
CA PHE A 179 -10.97 -13.17 -13.68
C PHE A 179 -11.04 -11.78 -14.34
N ALA A 180 -10.29 -11.57 -15.43
CA ALA A 180 -10.32 -10.34 -16.20
C ALA A 180 -11.71 -10.03 -16.79
N GLU A 181 -12.43 -11.03 -17.29
CA GLU A 181 -13.82 -10.86 -17.76
C GLU A 181 -14.74 -10.39 -16.62
N ARG A 182 -14.65 -11.02 -15.44
CA ARG A 182 -15.48 -10.67 -14.27
C ARG A 182 -15.21 -9.27 -13.77
N LEU A 183 -13.94 -8.83 -13.73
CA LEU A 183 -13.58 -7.45 -13.43
C LEU A 183 -14.21 -6.49 -14.44
N SER A 184 -14.10 -6.78 -15.75
CA SER A 184 -14.59 -5.88 -16.81
C SER A 184 -16.12 -5.79 -16.91
N SER A 185 -16.81 -6.84 -16.47
CA SER A 185 -18.26 -6.99 -16.56
C SER A 185 -18.99 -6.57 -15.27
N SER A 186 -18.27 -6.08 -14.26
CA SER A 186 -18.82 -5.69 -12.96
C SER A 186 -18.66 -4.21 -12.69
N LYS A 187 -19.67 -3.59 -12.06
CA LYS A 187 -19.60 -2.18 -11.64
C LYS A 187 -18.72 -1.99 -10.41
N PHE A 188 -18.87 -2.88 -9.44
CA PHE A 188 -18.20 -2.84 -8.15
C PHE A 188 -17.45 -4.15 -7.87
N CYS A 189 -16.33 -4.05 -7.17
CA CYS A 189 -15.56 -5.21 -6.72
C CYS A 189 -15.44 -5.15 -5.20
N LEU A 190 -16.06 -6.11 -4.51
CA LEU A 190 -16.20 -6.07 -3.05
C LEU A 190 -15.15 -6.95 -2.38
N PHE A 191 -14.65 -6.46 -1.25
CA PHE A 191 -13.72 -7.20 -0.40
C PHE A 191 -13.78 -6.67 1.03
N GLU A 192 -13.42 -7.54 1.97
CA GLU A 192 -13.19 -7.17 3.35
C GLU A 192 -11.71 -6.78 3.54
N TYR A 193 -11.48 -5.65 4.20
CA TYR A 193 -10.15 -5.21 4.54
C TYR A 193 -9.45 -6.24 5.43
N GLY A 194 -8.23 -6.63 5.05
CA GLY A 194 -7.45 -7.67 5.74
C GLY A 194 -7.50 -9.05 5.07
N ASN A 195 -8.41 -9.26 4.12
CA ASN A 195 -8.42 -10.45 3.25
C ASN A 195 -7.54 -10.23 1.99
N ASP A 196 -7.68 -11.10 0.98
CA ASP A 196 -6.94 -10.96 -0.28
C ASP A 196 -7.38 -9.71 -1.06
N VAL A 197 -6.47 -8.73 -1.11
CA VAL A 197 -6.62 -7.46 -1.83
C VAL A 197 -5.53 -7.27 -2.89
N SER A 198 -4.84 -8.36 -3.26
CA SER A 198 -3.74 -8.34 -4.23
C SER A 198 -4.11 -7.76 -5.59
N TRP A 199 -5.41 -7.79 -5.91
CA TRP A 199 -5.99 -7.40 -7.17
C TRP A 199 -6.56 -5.97 -7.20
N ILE A 200 -6.43 -5.18 -6.14
CA ILE A 200 -7.04 -3.84 -6.08
C ILE A 200 -6.60 -2.93 -7.24
N GLY A 201 -5.34 -3.03 -7.67
CA GLY A 201 -4.81 -2.32 -8.84
C GLY A 201 -5.49 -2.74 -10.15
N GLU A 202 -5.75 -4.04 -10.32
CA GLU A 202 -6.45 -4.58 -11.48
C GLU A 202 -7.94 -4.19 -11.48
N ALA A 203 -8.62 -4.21 -10.33
CA ALA A 203 -10.00 -3.72 -10.25
C ALA A 203 -10.11 -2.24 -10.69
N LEU A 204 -9.19 -1.38 -10.21
CA LEU A 204 -9.10 0.01 -10.67
C LEU A 204 -8.85 0.10 -12.18
N ARG A 205 -7.91 -0.67 -12.71
CA ARG A 205 -7.55 -0.71 -14.15
C ARG A 205 -8.74 -1.11 -15.02
N PHE A 206 -9.50 -2.10 -14.59
CA PHE A 206 -10.66 -2.63 -15.31
C PHE A 206 -11.91 -1.76 -15.13
N GLY A 207 -11.85 -0.78 -14.23
CA GLY A 207 -12.97 0.12 -13.94
C GLY A 207 -14.04 -0.49 -13.03
N CYS A 208 -13.69 -1.57 -12.33
CA CYS A 208 -14.50 -2.17 -11.29
C CYS A 208 -14.25 -1.42 -9.98
N VAL A 209 -15.21 -0.59 -9.56
CA VAL A 209 -15.04 0.33 -8.44
C VAL A 209 -14.86 -0.46 -7.14
N PRO A 210 -13.73 -0.34 -6.43
CA PRO A 210 -13.50 -1.04 -5.17
C PRO A 210 -14.56 -0.68 -4.11
N VAL A 211 -15.12 -1.70 -3.46
CA VAL A 211 -15.99 -1.55 -2.29
C VAL A 211 -15.29 -2.23 -1.12
N MET A 212 -14.76 -1.41 -0.23
CA MET A 212 -14.01 -1.86 0.93
C MET A 212 -14.94 -1.97 2.13
N ILE A 213 -15.04 -3.17 2.67
CA ILE A 213 -15.80 -3.48 3.87
C ILE A 213 -14.81 -3.59 5.03
N ALA A 214 -14.99 -2.78 6.07
CA ALA A 214 -14.08 -2.76 7.21
C ALA A 214 -14.79 -2.38 8.51
N ASP A 215 -14.36 -2.98 9.62
CA ASP A 215 -14.87 -2.65 10.96
C ASP A 215 -14.27 -1.37 11.56
N ARG A 216 -13.19 -0.88 10.95
CA ARG A 216 -12.42 0.27 11.44
C ARG A 216 -12.05 1.22 10.30
N PRO A 217 -11.75 2.49 10.59
CA PRO A 217 -11.19 3.40 9.60
C PRO A 217 -9.90 2.83 9.00
N VAL A 218 -9.85 2.75 7.67
CA VAL A 218 -8.68 2.28 6.92
C VAL A 218 -7.84 3.48 6.54
N ASN A 219 -6.61 3.52 7.03
CA ASN A 219 -5.73 4.69 6.94
C ASN A 219 -4.40 4.40 6.23
N ASP A 220 -4.20 3.15 5.83
CA ASP A 220 -2.98 2.58 5.27
C ASP A 220 -3.15 2.21 3.78
N LEU A 221 -4.17 2.76 3.13
CA LEU A 221 -4.37 2.57 1.70
C LEU A 221 -3.10 2.99 0.93
N PRO A 222 -2.74 2.30 -0.17
CA PRO A 222 -1.61 2.71 -0.98
C PRO A 222 -1.80 4.14 -1.48
N PHE A 223 -0.71 4.91 -1.49
CA PHE A 223 -0.66 6.22 -2.14
C PHE A 223 -1.64 7.28 -1.61
N VAL A 224 -1.99 7.26 -0.32
CA VAL A 224 -2.91 8.25 0.30
C VAL A 224 -2.52 9.73 0.11
N ASP A 225 -1.23 10.03 -0.09
CA ASP A 225 -0.81 11.43 -0.35
C ASP A 225 -1.00 11.86 -1.82
N VAL A 226 -1.29 10.91 -2.71
CA VAL A 226 -1.39 11.11 -4.16
C VAL A 226 -2.82 10.84 -4.65
N LEU A 227 -3.48 9.84 -4.09
CA LEU A 227 -4.79 9.36 -4.49
C LEU A 227 -5.87 9.76 -3.48
N ARG A 228 -6.94 10.41 -3.98
CA ARG A 228 -8.14 10.71 -3.20
C ARG A 228 -9.09 9.52 -3.19
N TRP A 229 -8.85 8.57 -2.28
CA TRP A 229 -9.59 7.31 -2.23
C TRP A 229 -11.12 7.44 -2.11
N GLN A 230 -11.64 8.53 -1.53
CA GLN A 230 -13.08 8.80 -1.46
C GLN A 230 -13.72 9.04 -2.85
N GLU A 231 -12.90 9.32 -3.87
CA GLU A 231 -13.29 9.43 -5.28
C GLU A 231 -13.06 8.14 -6.07
N LEU A 232 -12.38 7.16 -5.49
CA LEU A 232 -11.96 5.92 -6.16
C LEU A 232 -12.72 4.69 -5.64
N ALA A 233 -13.09 4.67 -4.36
CA ALA A 233 -13.68 3.52 -3.69
C ALA A 233 -14.89 3.89 -2.84
N VAL A 234 -15.72 2.90 -2.55
CA VAL A 234 -16.81 2.98 -1.58
C VAL A 234 -16.36 2.32 -0.29
N PHE A 235 -16.56 2.98 0.84
CA PHE A 235 -16.21 2.46 2.15
C PHE A 235 -17.48 2.11 2.91
N LEU A 236 -17.60 0.86 3.33
CA LEU A 236 -18.73 0.36 4.11
C LEU A 236 -18.24 -0.21 5.43
N ARG A 237 -19.00 0.05 6.50
CA ARG A 237 -18.79 -0.60 7.79
C ARG A 237 -19.49 -1.94 7.79
N SER A 238 -18.81 -3.00 8.22
CA SER A 238 -19.35 -4.37 8.14
C SER A 238 -20.70 -4.51 8.85
N GLU A 239 -20.90 -3.83 9.97
CA GLU A 239 -22.18 -3.76 10.72
C GLU A 239 -23.37 -3.23 9.88
N ARG A 240 -23.11 -2.39 8.87
CA ARG A 240 -24.13 -1.75 8.02
C ARG A 240 -24.22 -2.36 6.63
N VAL A 241 -23.40 -3.37 6.31
CA VAL A 241 -23.40 -3.96 4.96
C VAL A 241 -24.69 -4.76 4.74
N LEU A 242 -25.10 -5.55 5.72
CA LEU A 242 -26.24 -6.46 5.57
C LEU A 242 -27.54 -5.68 5.32
N GLY A 243 -28.27 -6.04 4.27
CA GLY A 243 -29.56 -5.42 3.90
C GLY A 243 -29.50 -4.04 3.23
N GLU A 244 -28.45 -3.23 3.44
CA GLU A 244 -28.32 -1.89 2.81
C GLU A 244 -27.40 -1.88 1.59
N LEU A 245 -26.50 -2.86 1.45
CA LEU A 245 -25.46 -2.91 0.42
C LEU A 245 -25.99 -2.59 -0.98
N LYS A 246 -27.03 -3.30 -1.42
CA LYS A 246 -27.60 -3.13 -2.76
C LYS A 246 -28.08 -1.70 -3.00
N HIS A 247 -28.79 -1.13 -2.02
CA HIS A 247 -29.32 0.23 -2.11
C HIS A 247 -28.18 1.27 -2.22
N VAL A 248 -27.16 1.13 -1.38
CA VAL A 248 -25.99 2.01 -1.37
C VAL A 248 -25.23 1.95 -2.70
N LEU A 249 -25.02 0.74 -3.25
CA LEU A 249 -24.30 0.57 -4.52
C LEU A 249 -25.09 1.14 -5.70
N HIS A 250 -26.41 0.94 -5.78
CA HIS A 250 -27.23 1.53 -6.84
C HIS A 250 -27.23 3.05 -6.80
N ASN A 251 -27.43 3.65 -5.63
CA ASN A 251 -27.41 5.11 -5.47
C ASN A 251 -26.03 5.67 -5.82
N THR A 252 -24.97 5.06 -5.28
CA THR A 252 -23.59 5.47 -5.59
C THR A 252 -23.30 5.40 -7.08
N TRP A 253 -23.74 4.33 -7.77
CA TRP A 253 -23.54 4.20 -9.20
C TRP A 253 -24.26 5.30 -9.97
N ARG A 254 -25.53 5.58 -9.63
CA ARG A 254 -26.35 6.63 -10.24
C ARG A 254 -25.68 8.00 -10.09
N ASP A 255 -25.17 8.30 -8.90
CA ASP A 255 -24.66 9.64 -8.57
C ASP A 255 -23.25 9.87 -9.10
N ARG A 256 -22.38 8.86 -8.99
CA ARG A 256 -20.94 9.02 -9.25
C ARG A 256 -20.21 7.81 -9.83
N GLY A 257 -20.88 6.70 -10.14
CA GLY A 257 -20.25 5.44 -10.59
C GLY A 257 -19.31 5.60 -11.78
N GLU A 258 -19.78 6.23 -12.86
CA GLU A 258 -18.96 6.47 -14.06
C GLU A 258 -17.74 7.36 -13.81
N ARG A 259 -17.87 8.33 -12.88
CA ARG A 259 -16.75 9.17 -12.47
C ARG A 259 -15.71 8.35 -11.70
N MET A 260 -16.16 7.57 -10.72
CA MET A 260 -15.27 6.70 -9.93
C MET A 260 -14.54 5.69 -10.82
N LYS A 261 -15.24 5.07 -11.78
CA LYS A 261 -14.67 4.17 -12.78
C LYS A 261 -13.53 4.82 -13.57
N ARG A 262 -13.75 6.02 -14.12
CA ARG A 262 -12.72 6.75 -14.89
C ARG A 262 -11.54 7.17 -14.02
N SER A 263 -11.82 7.69 -12.82
CA SER A 263 -10.77 8.08 -11.87
C SER A 263 -9.93 6.88 -11.43
N GLY A 264 -10.55 5.72 -11.18
CA GLY A 264 -9.88 4.48 -10.83
C GLY A 264 -8.95 4.00 -11.96
N ALA A 265 -9.46 3.95 -13.20
CA ALA A 265 -8.64 3.58 -14.36
C ALA A 265 -7.47 4.54 -14.59
N ALA A 266 -7.63 5.84 -14.32
CA ALA A 266 -6.53 6.80 -14.38
C ALA A 266 -5.51 6.60 -13.24
N ALA A 267 -5.97 6.20 -12.06
CA ALA A 267 -5.13 5.94 -10.90
C ALA A 267 -4.37 4.60 -10.99
N SER A 268 -4.88 3.62 -11.75
CA SER A 268 -4.32 2.27 -11.79
C SER A 268 -2.87 2.20 -12.29
N LYS A 269 -2.40 3.20 -13.06
CA LYS A 269 -0.99 3.30 -13.46
C LYS A 269 -0.01 3.33 -12.27
N HIS A 270 -0.47 3.86 -11.12
CA HIS A 270 0.31 3.91 -9.88
C HIS A 270 0.49 2.55 -9.21
N PHE A 271 -0.24 1.52 -9.64
CA PHE A 271 -0.17 0.16 -9.07
C PHE A 271 0.68 -0.79 -9.92
N VAL A 272 1.24 -0.32 -11.04
CA VAL A 272 2.07 -1.13 -11.92
C VAL A 272 3.51 -1.11 -11.43
N TRP A 273 4.12 -2.29 -11.33
CA TRP A 273 5.54 -2.42 -11.03
C TRP A 273 6.31 -2.80 -12.28
N ASN A 274 7.09 -1.86 -12.80
CA ASN A 274 7.91 -2.08 -13.98
C ASN A 274 9.30 -2.62 -13.60
N GLU A 275 9.90 -3.42 -14.49
CA GLU A 275 11.30 -3.87 -14.34
C GLU A 275 12.25 -2.67 -14.30
N LYS A 276 12.02 -1.69 -15.19
CA LYS A 276 12.68 -0.39 -15.16
C LYS A 276 11.67 0.65 -14.70
N PRO A 277 11.94 1.44 -13.65
CA PRO A 277 10.96 2.39 -13.15
C PRO A 277 10.52 3.41 -14.19
N GLU A 278 9.22 3.58 -14.33
CA GLU A 278 8.59 4.52 -15.25
C GLU A 278 7.85 5.64 -14.50
N PRO A 279 7.69 6.84 -15.09
CA PRO A 279 6.93 7.90 -14.45
C PRO A 279 5.54 7.42 -13.99
N LEU A 280 5.19 7.73 -12.74
CA LEU A 280 3.90 7.42 -12.11
C LEU A 280 3.66 5.93 -11.83
N ASP A 281 4.65 5.06 -11.99
CA ASP A 281 4.56 3.67 -11.54
C ASP A 281 4.61 3.54 -10.01
N SER A 282 4.46 2.33 -9.49
CA SER A 282 4.45 2.08 -8.05
C SER A 282 5.70 2.63 -7.36
N PHE A 283 6.88 2.34 -7.89
CA PHE A 283 8.15 2.77 -7.29
C PHE A 283 8.25 4.30 -7.24
N ASN A 284 8.06 4.99 -8.37
CA ASN A 284 8.16 6.44 -8.43
C ASN A 284 7.08 7.13 -7.60
N THR A 285 5.90 6.51 -7.45
CA THR A 285 4.84 7.04 -6.60
C THR A 285 5.21 6.93 -5.11
N VAL A 286 5.79 5.80 -4.66
CA VAL A 286 6.33 5.69 -3.29
C VAL A 286 7.46 6.70 -3.06
N MET A 287 8.38 6.86 -4.02
CA MET A 287 9.46 7.86 -3.93
C MET A 287 8.93 9.28 -3.84
N TYR A 288 7.84 9.60 -4.54
CA TYR A 288 7.16 10.88 -4.43
C TYR A 288 6.50 11.08 -3.06
N GLN A 289 5.89 10.04 -2.48
CA GLN A 289 5.34 10.12 -1.12
C GLN A 289 6.43 10.32 -0.07
N LEU A 290 7.57 9.62 -0.19
CA LEU A 290 8.73 9.85 0.66
C LEU A 290 9.22 11.30 0.56
N TRP A 291 9.29 11.82 -0.66
CA TRP A 291 9.62 13.22 -0.87
C TRP A 291 8.61 14.14 -0.16
N LEU A 292 7.29 13.92 -0.29
CA LEU A 292 6.27 14.71 0.42
C LEU A 292 6.43 14.65 1.95
N ARG A 293 6.82 13.49 2.49
CA ARG A 293 6.89 13.24 3.94
C ARG A 293 8.24 13.53 4.60
N ARG A 294 9.25 13.95 3.81
CA ARG A 294 10.61 14.21 4.30
C ARG A 294 10.75 15.24 5.43
N HIS A 295 9.69 15.98 5.72
CA HIS A 295 9.66 17.00 6.77
C HIS A 295 8.48 16.83 7.74
N THR A 296 7.78 15.69 7.69
CA THR A 296 6.58 15.45 8.49
C THR A 296 6.89 15.35 9.98
N VAL A 297 8.00 14.69 10.34
CA VAL A 297 8.48 14.65 11.72
C VAL A 297 9.60 15.68 11.87
N ARG A 298 9.46 16.56 12.86
CA ARG A 298 10.49 17.53 13.24
C ARG A 298 10.62 17.56 14.75
N TYR A 299 11.85 17.42 15.23
CA TYR A 299 12.19 17.67 16.62
C TYR A 299 12.96 18.99 16.69
N ALA A 300 12.51 19.90 17.55
CA ALA A 300 13.37 20.98 18.00
C ALA A 300 14.51 20.33 18.80
N ARG A 301 15.76 20.71 18.53
CA ARG A 301 16.85 20.35 19.44
C ARG A 301 16.49 20.90 20.81
N ALA A 302 16.47 20.04 21.82
CA ALA A 302 16.62 20.53 23.18
C ALA A 302 18.08 21.03 23.26
N GLU A 303 18.24 22.35 23.26
CA GLU A 303 19.50 23.00 23.59
C GLU A 303 19.88 22.72 25.05
#